data_AF-A0A8T1STX3-F1
#
_entry.id   AF-A0A8T1STX3-F1
#
_cell.length_a   1.000
_cell.length_b   1.000
_cell.length_c   1.000
_cell.angle_alpha   90.00
_cell.angle_beta   90.00
_cell.angle_gamma   90.00
#
_symmetry.space_group_name_H-M   'P 1'
#
loop_
_entity.id
_entity.type
_entity.pdbx_description
1 polymer ?
#
loop_
_entity_poly.entity_id
_entity_poly.type
_entity_poly.pdbx_seq_one_letter_code
_entity_poly.pdbx_strand_id
1 'polypeptide(L)'
;VKRIRYVIFDEVHCLGGEIGAEVWEHLLVMIRCPFLALSATISNPEHLTEWLQSVKRYWQLAESTIEENPGSSTTAKKCTRKQKLQKTKKSYSVRLVLHGERYNDLEKYVCSLKDNDFVIDHYHPCAALTVSHIEKYGIPSDIAFSPRESIHLYDMMAKVWEEWPRLQELDPEEFTSFKNKIVITKADAKNYEQELKKELINWIILGQREKVHQLLESLKPHPVDCSENEKRIRF
;
A
#
# COMPACT_ATOMS: atom_id res chain seq x y z
N VAL A 1 17.55 -15.23 34.03
CA VAL A 1 17.30 -13.84 33.56
C VAL A 1 16.79 -13.90 32.12
N LYS A 2 15.54 -13.51 31.83
CA LYS A 2 15.09 -13.31 30.44
C LYS A 2 15.71 -12.00 29.95
N ARG A 3 16.72 -12.07 29.09
CA ARG A 3 17.47 -10.89 28.62
C ARG A 3 16.79 -10.15 27.46
N ILE A 4 15.93 -10.85 26.71
CA ILE A 4 15.24 -10.29 25.54
C ILE A 4 13.85 -9.81 25.97
N ARG A 5 13.57 -8.53 25.73
CA ARG A 5 12.27 -7.89 26.06
C ARG A 5 11.36 -7.77 24.85
N TYR A 6 11.92 -7.52 23.67
CA TYR A 6 11.20 -7.33 22.40
C TYR A 6 12.02 -7.95 21.27
N VAL A 7 11.34 -8.36 20.20
CA VAL A 7 11.97 -8.81 18.95
C VAL A 7 11.33 -8.09 17.77
N ILE A 8 12.17 -7.75 16.80
CA ILE A 8 11.72 -7.18 15.53
C ILE A 8 12.03 -8.21 14.46
N PHE A 9 11.01 -8.59 13.71
CA PHE A 9 11.09 -9.42 12.53
C PHE A 9 10.96 -8.50 11.34
N ASP A 10 12.00 -8.43 10.52
CA ASP A 10 11.99 -7.65 9.29
C ASP A 10 11.81 -8.59 8.09
N GLU A 11 11.22 -8.11 7.02
CA GLU A 11 10.97 -8.91 5.80
C GLU A 11 10.17 -10.21 6.00
N VAL A 12 9.09 -10.14 6.80
CA VAL A 12 8.20 -11.29 7.04
C VAL A 12 7.54 -11.83 5.76
N HIS A 13 7.50 -11.05 4.68
CA HIS A 13 7.08 -11.52 3.36
C HIS A 13 7.94 -12.69 2.82
N CYS A 14 9.15 -12.90 3.35
CA CYS A 14 9.99 -14.06 3.04
C CYS A 14 9.41 -15.39 3.51
N LEU A 15 8.37 -15.39 4.35
CA LEU A 15 7.66 -16.62 4.76
C LEU A 15 7.02 -17.37 3.58
N GLY A 16 6.72 -16.67 2.48
CA GLY A 16 6.24 -17.30 1.25
C GLY A 16 7.33 -17.85 0.32
N GLY A 17 8.61 -17.70 0.68
CA GLY A 17 9.73 -18.16 -0.14
C GLY A 17 10.02 -19.66 0.00
N GLU A 18 10.65 -20.26 -1.01
CA GLU A 18 11.01 -21.69 -0.99
C GLU A 18 12.17 -22.02 -0.03
N ILE A 19 13.01 -21.04 0.31
CA ILE A 19 14.22 -21.23 1.11
C ILE A 19 14.13 -20.39 2.38
N GLY A 20 14.17 -21.04 3.55
CA GLY A 20 14.24 -20.37 4.85
C GLY A 20 12.90 -19.99 5.45
N ALA A 21 11.77 -20.24 4.77
CA ALA A 21 10.42 -20.05 5.32
C ALA A 21 10.19 -20.90 6.57
N GLU A 22 10.74 -22.11 6.61
CA GLU A 22 10.67 -22.99 7.77
C GLU A 22 11.33 -22.36 9.00
N VAL A 23 12.42 -21.62 8.82
CA VAL A 23 13.11 -20.92 9.93
C VAL A 23 12.21 -19.80 10.47
N TRP A 24 11.56 -19.05 9.58
CA TRP A 24 10.60 -17.99 9.96
C TRP A 24 9.42 -18.54 10.76
N GLU A 25 8.81 -19.62 10.29
CA GLU A 25 7.69 -20.28 10.98
C GLU A 25 8.09 -20.72 12.39
N HIS A 26 9.22 -21.41 12.52
CA HIS A 26 9.72 -21.85 13.83
C HIS A 26 9.98 -20.67 14.77
N LEU A 27 10.62 -19.60 14.28
CA LEU A 27 10.90 -18.41 15.10
C LEU A 27 9.62 -17.71 15.58
N LEU A 28 8.64 -17.55 14.69
CA LEU A 28 7.35 -16.92 15.01
C LEU A 28 6.50 -17.77 15.98
N VAL A 29 6.60 -19.10 15.90
CA VAL A 29 5.93 -20.00 16.84
C VAL A 29 6.62 -20.02 18.20
N MET A 30 7.96 -20.00 18.25
CA MET A 30 8.72 -20.11 19.50
C MET A 30 8.74 -18.83 20.34
N ILE A 31 8.44 -17.67 19.76
CA ILE A 31 8.66 -16.39 20.43
C ILE A 31 7.64 -16.08 21.54
N ARG A 32 8.16 -15.94 22.76
CA ARG A 32 7.36 -15.66 23.98
C ARG A 32 7.35 -14.19 24.41
N CYS A 33 8.17 -13.34 23.81
CA CYS A 33 8.14 -11.89 24.08
C CYS A 33 7.23 -11.16 23.07
N PRO A 34 6.83 -9.91 23.38
CA PRO A 34 6.25 -9.03 22.38
C PRO A 34 7.16 -8.90 21.17
N PHE A 35 6.56 -8.80 19.99
CA PHE A 35 7.28 -8.67 18.74
C PHE A 35 6.66 -7.60 17.86
N LEU A 36 7.47 -7.07 16.95
CA LEU A 36 7.05 -6.23 15.83
C LEU A 36 7.43 -6.97 14.55
N ALA A 37 6.48 -7.17 13.64
CA ALA A 37 6.69 -7.82 12.36
C ALA A 37 6.54 -6.76 11.25
N LEU A 38 7.59 -6.56 10.48
CA LEU A 38 7.66 -5.66 9.34
C LEU A 38 7.71 -6.50 8.06
N SER A 39 6.99 -6.05 7.05
CA SER A 39 6.85 -6.78 5.80
C SER A 39 6.53 -5.84 4.66
N ALA A 40 7.06 -6.15 3.47
CA ALA A 40 6.50 -5.68 2.22
C ALA A 40 5.08 -6.24 1.99
N THR A 41 4.49 -5.91 0.85
CA THR A 41 3.12 -6.32 0.48
C THR A 41 2.97 -7.84 0.49
N ILE A 42 2.06 -8.34 1.33
CA ILE A 42 1.64 -9.75 1.37
C ILE A 42 0.22 -9.82 0.81
N SER A 43 -0.10 -10.86 0.04
CA SER A 43 -1.43 -11.02 -0.58
C SER A 43 -2.56 -11.27 0.43
N ASN A 44 -2.29 -11.92 1.57
CA ASN A 44 -3.29 -12.26 2.58
C ASN A 44 -2.79 -11.97 4.02
N PRO A 45 -2.66 -10.68 4.40
CA PRO A 45 -2.15 -10.28 5.71
C PRO A 45 -3.13 -10.62 6.85
N GLU A 46 -4.43 -10.70 6.58
CA GLU A 46 -5.46 -11.06 7.56
C GLU A 46 -5.26 -12.50 8.05
N HIS A 47 -5.11 -13.45 7.12
CA HIS A 47 -4.90 -14.85 7.47
C HIS A 47 -3.60 -15.05 8.27
N LEU A 48 -2.51 -14.37 7.87
CA LEU A 48 -1.25 -14.39 8.63
C LEU A 48 -1.45 -13.85 10.05
N THR A 49 -2.22 -12.77 10.20
CA THR A 49 -2.55 -12.17 11.50
C THR A 49 -3.36 -13.12 12.37
N GLU A 50 -4.36 -13.82 11.81
CA GLU A 50 -5.17 -14.80 12.52
C GLU A 50 -4.35 -16.00 12.99
N TRP A 51 -3.43 -16.48 12.15
CA TRP A 51 -2.50 -17.54 12.51
C TRP A 51 -1.60 -17.11 13.67
N LEU A 52 -0.95 -15.94 13.58
CA LEU A 52 -0.13 -15.39 14.66
C LEU A 52 -0.94 -15.18 15.95
N GLN A 53 -2.18 -14.73 15.84
CA GLN A 53 -3.08 -14.56 16.98
C GLN A 53 -3.37 -15.91 17.65
N SER A 54 -3.53 -16.98 16.87
CA SER A 54 -3.76 -18.33 17.39
C SER A 54 -2.54 -18.89 18.11
N VAL A 55 -1.34 -18.66 17.59
CA VAL A 55 -0.07 -18.97 18.27
C VAL A 55 0.02 -18.26 19.63
N LYS A 56 -0.35 -16.96 19.69
CA LYS A 56 -0.34 -16.21 20.96
C LYS A 56 -1.38 -16.70 21.96
N ARG A 57 -2.57 -17.13 21.51
CA ARG A 57 -3.59 -17.76 22.37
C ARG A 57 -3.08 -19.08 22.96
N TYR A 58 -2.40 -19.91 22.16
CA TYR A 58 -1.79 -21.15 22.65
C TYR A 58 -0.80 -20.88 23.79
N TRP A 59 0.10 -19.90 23.62
CA TRP A 59 1.05 -19.54 24.67
C TRP A 59 0.38 -18.94 25.91
N GLN A 60 -0.70 -18.19 25.74
CA GLN A 60 -1.49 -17.68 26.86
C GLN A 60 -2.03 -18.83 27.74
N LEU A 61 -2.59 -19.86 27.11
CA LEU A 61 -3.10 -21.05 27.80
C LEU A 61 -1.97 -21.87 28.44
N ALA A 62 -0.87 -22.09 27.71
CA ALA A 62 0.27 -22.83 28.24
C ALA A 62 0.88 -22.13 29.47
N GLU A 63 0.99 -20.80 29.45
CA GLU A 63 1.45 -20.04 30.60
C GLU A 63 0.45 -20.06 31.77
N SER A 64 -0.87 -20.03 31.52
CA SER A 64 -1.86 -20.12 32.60
C SER A 64 -1.85 -21.50 33.28
N THR A 65 -1.76 -22.59 32.52
CA THR A 65 -1.68 -23.95 33.08
C THR A 65 -0.41 -24.18 33.91
N ILE A 66 0.72 -23.56 33.52
CA ILE A 66 1.98 -23.60 34.29
C ILE A 66 1.86 -22.79 35.59
N GLU A 67 1.14 -21.66 35.57
CA GLU A 67 0.89 -20.88 36.79
C GLU A 67 -0.10 -21.56 37.76
N GLU A 68 -1.02 -22.38 37.24
CA GLU A 68 -2.04 -23.10 38.03
C GLU A 68 -1.55 -24.43 38.64
N ASN A 69 -0.50 -25.06 38.07
CA ASN A 69 0.07 -26.31 38.57
C ASN A 69 1.54 -26.16 39.05
N PRO A 70 1.80 -25.54 40.22
CA PRO A 70 3.10 -25.63 40.88
C PRO A 70 3.21 -27.00 41.57
N GLY A 71 3.50 -28.05 40.81
CA GLY A 71 3.47 -29.43 41.31
C GLY A 71 4.35 -29.67 42.55
N SER A 72 3.72 -30.21 43.59
CA SER A 72 4.23 -31.27 44.47
C SER A 72 5.75 -31.56 44.39
N SER A 73 6.52 -30.93 45.27
CA SER A 73 7.70 -31.56 45.89
C SER A 73 7.98 -30.89 47.23
N THR A 74 8.00 -31.73 48.26
CA THR A 74 8.56 -31.51 49.61
C THR A 74 9.94 -30.84 49.48
N THR A 75 10.31 -29.79 50.21
CA THR A 75 10.64 -29.77 51.64
C THR A 75 10.96 -28.30 52.02
N ALA A 76 10.62 -27.89 53.25
CA ALA A 76 10.75 -26.52 53.74
C ALA A 76 12.18 -25.92 53.69
N LYS A 77 12.28 -24.64 53.33
CA LYS A 77 13.12 -23.64 54.03
C LYS A 77 12.66 -22.21 53.71
N LYS A 78 12.38 -21.45 54.77
CA LYS A 78 12.01 -20.03 54.79
C LYS A 78 13.05 -19.17 54.06
N CYS A 79 12.59 -18.21 53.26
CA CYS A 79 13.16 -16.85 53.28
C CYS A 79 12.18 -15.81 52.72
N THR A 80 12.26 -14.67 53.39
CA THR A 80 11.41 -13.48 53.44
C THR A 80 11.36 -12.69 52.13
N ARG A 81 10.30 -11.85 52.02
CA ARG A 81 10.13 -10.71 51.09
C ARG A 81 9.50 -11.04 49.74
N LYS A 82 8.16 -11.17 49.76
CA LYS A 82 7.30 -10.95 48.58
C LYS A 82 7.48 -9.51 48.10
N GLN A 83 8.44 -9.26 47.21
CA GLN A 83 8.36 -8.10 46.34
C GLN A 83 7.16 -8.34 45.42
N LYS A 84 6.07 -7.61 45.64
CA LYS A 84 4.99 -7.42 44.66
C LYS A 84 5.62 -6.72 43.45
N LEU A 85 6.34 -7.46 42.61
CA LEU A 85 6.65 -7.02 41.26
C LEU A 85 5.30 -7.00 40.56
N GLN A 86 4.79 -5.80 40.27
CA GLN A 86 3.60 -5.62 39.44
C GLN A 86 3.79 -6.47 38.18
N LYS A 87 3.09 -7.61 38.10
CA LYS A 87 3.04 -8.42 36.88
C LYS A 87 2.39 -7.52 35.83
N THR A 88 3.21 -6.93 34.98
CA THR A 88 2.74 -6.20 33.80
C THR A 88 1.79 -7.12 33.06
N LYS A 89 0.53 -6.72 32.91
CA LYS A 89 -0.51 -7.47 32.23
C LYS A 89 0.00 -7.76 30.81
N LYS A 90 0.39 -9.00 30.53
CA LYS A 90 0.84 -9.38 29.19
C LYS A 90 -0.37 -9.34 28.26
N SER A 91 -0.25 -8.62 27.14
CA SER A 91 -1.23 -8.73 26.06
C SER A 91 -0.76 -9.81 25.08
N TYR A 92 -1.69 -10.66 24.69
CA TYR A 92 -1.52 -11.67 23.65
C TYR A 92 -2.22 -11.27 22.34
N SER A 93 -2.70 -10.02 22.25
CA SER A 93 -3.33 -9.50 21.04
C SER A 93 -2.29 -9.23 19.94
N VAL A 94 -2.56 -9.71 18.74
CA VAL A 94 -1.83 -9.36 17.52
C VAL A 94 -2.66 -8.30 16.79
N ARG A 95 -2.03 -7.19 16.39
CA ARG A 95 -2.67 -6.11 15.64
C ARG A 95 -2.04 -6.04 14.26
N LEU A 96 -2.87 -6.11 13.23
CA LEU A 96 -2.47 -5.82 11.86
C LEU A 96 -2.49 -4.30 11.65
N VAL A 97 -1.41 -3.75 11.09
CA VAL A 97 -1.32 -2.36 10.65
C VAL A 97 -0.94 -2.38 9.18
N LEU A 98 -1.85 -1.91 8.33
CA LEU A 98 -1.62 -1.84 6.89
C LEU A 98 -1.13 -0.45 6.51
N HIS A 99 0.00 -0.39 5.82
CA HIS A 99 0.52 0.82 5.21
C HIS A 99 0.46 0.68 3.70
N GLY A 100 -0.47 1.40 3.06
CA GLY A 100 -0.62 1.43 1.60
C GLY A 100 0.22 2.50 0.92
N GLU A 101 1.00 3.27 1.67
CA GLU A 101 1.75 4.40 1.14
C GLU A 101 3.16 3.99 0.73
N ARG A 102 3.53 4.32 -0.51
CA ARG A 102 4.92 4.21 -0.95
C ARG A 102 5.69 5.45 -0.51
N TYR A 103 6.96 5.25 -0.17
CA TYR A 103 7.85 6.37 0.14
C TYR A 103 8.03 7.28 -1.08
N ASN A 104 8.25 6.69 -2.25
CA ASN A 104 8.42 7.38 -3.52
C ASN A 104 7.26 7.13 -4.48
N ASP A 105 6.86 8.19 -5.19
CA ASP A 105 5.93 8.09 -6.30
C ASP A 105 6.73 7.67 -7.54
N LEU A 106 6.27 6.63 -8.23
CA LEU A 106 6.96 6.04 -9.38
C LEU A 106 6.23 6.42 -10.65
N GLU A 107 6.81 7.33 -11.42
CA GLU A 107 6.34 7.69 -12.75
C GLU A 107 6.75 6.61 -13.76
N LYS A 108 5.85 6.29 -14.68
CA LYS A 108 6.06 5.24 -15.68
C LYS A 108 6.50 5.88 -16.98
N TYR A 109 7.39 5.20 -17.68
CA TYR A 109 7.89 5.65 -18.97
C TYR A 109 7.87 4.49 -19.97
N VAL A 110 7.59 4.81 -21.23
CA VAL A 110 7.67 3.88 -22.36
C VAL A 110 8.88 4.25 -23.20
N CYS A 111 9.72 3.26 -23.46
CA CYS A 111 10.84 3.41 -24.39
C CYS A 111 10.38 3.00 -25.79
N SER A 112 10.58 3.89 -26.77
CA SER A 112 10.41 3.62 -28.19
C SER A 112 11.71 3.90 -28.95
N LEU A 113 11.85 3.38 -30.17
CA LEU A 113 13.02 3.61 -31.01
C LEU A 113 12.61 4.49 -32.19
N LYS A 114 13.19 5.68 -32.30
CA LYS A 114 12.94 6.64 -33.38
C LYS A 114 14.26 7.05 -34.01
N ASP A 115 14.39 6.89 -35.32
CA ASP A 115 15.57 7.30 -36.08
C ASP A 115 16.90 6.75 -35.51
N ASN A 116 16.90 5.49 -35.05
CA ASN A 116 18.00 4.80 -34.37
C ASN A 116 18.37 5.31 -32.96
N ASP A 117 17.60 6.25 -32.40
CA ASP A 117 17.74 6.71 -31.01
C ASP A 117 16.58 6.22 -30.12
N PHE A 118 16.90 6.03 -28.84
CA PHE A 118 15.90 5.68 -27.82
C PHE A 118 15.16 6.94 -27.36
N VAL A 119 13.83 6.92 -27.51
CA VAL A 119 12.94 7.95 -27.00
C VAL A 119 12.20 7.40 -25.79
N ILE A 120 12.27 8.10 -24.67
CA ILE A 120 11.63 7.72 -23.42
C ILE A 120 10.50 8.70 -23.15
N ASP A 121 9.27 8.26 -23.38
CA ASP A 121 8.07 9.07 -23.20
C ASP A 121 7.38 8.74 -21.87
N HIS A 122 6.90 9.76 -21.19
CA HIS A 122 6.14 9.59 -19.96
C HIS A 122 4.80 8.89 -20.26
N TYR A 123 4.45 7.90 -19.45
CA TYR A 123 3.21 7.14 -19.56
C TYR A 123 2.29 7.46 -18.39
N HIS A 124 1.25 8.25 -18.65
CA HIS A 124 0.28 8.61 -17.62
C HIS A 124 -0.55 7.39 -17.19
N PRO A 125 -0.77 7.12 -15.89
CA PRO A 125 -1.45 5.91 -15.44
C PRO A 125 -2.90 5.78 -15.94
N CYS A 126 -3.64 6.88 -16.11
CA CYS A 126 -4.98 6.84 -16.72
C CYS A 126 -4.98 6.33 -18.15
N ALA A 127 -3.89 6.48 -18.91
CA ALA A 127 -3.82 6.04 -20.31
C ALA A 127 -3.94 4.50 -20.47
N ALA A 128 -3.76 3.75 -19.38
CA ALA A 128 -3.97 2.30 -19.34
C ALA A 128 -5.43 1.88 -19.19
N LEU A 129 -6.32 2.83 -18.86
CA LEU A 129 -7.73 2.56 -18.63
C LEU A 129 -8.57 2.78 -19.89
N THR A 130 -9.70 2.09 -19.96
CA THR A 130 -10.73 2.33 -20.98
C THR A 130 -12.00 2.88 -20.34
N VAL A 131 -12.81 3.60 -21.11
CA VAL A 131 -14.11 4.11 -20.63
C VAL A 131 -14.98 2.97 -20.10
N SER A 132 -15.02 1.84 -20.81
CA SER A 132 -15.79 0.66 -20.41
C SER A 132 -15.29 0.02 -19.11
N HIS A 133 -13.98 0.05 -18.85
CA HIS A 133 -13.42 -0.43 -17.59
C HIS A 133 -13.85 0.47 -16.44
N ILE A 134 -13.68 1.79 -16.58
CA ILE A 134 -14.01 2.75 -15.51
C ILE A 134 -15.51 2.71 -15.20
N GLU A 135 -16.36 2.60 -16.21
CA GLU A 135 -17.81 2.51 -16.00
C GLU A 135 -18.23 1.23 -15.25
N LYS A 136 -17.60 0.10 -15.56
CA LYS A 136 -17.99 -1.20 -14.98
C LYS A 136 -17.37 -1.44 -13.60
N TYR A 137 -16.14 -1.00 -13.38
CA TYR A 137 -15.33 -1.35 -12.21
C TYR A 137 -14.81 -0.14 -11.43
N GLY A 138 -14.96 1.07 -11.95
CA GLY A 138 -14.32 2.27 -11.41
C GLY A 138 -12.85 2.37 -11.75
N ILE A 139 -12.16 3.33 -11.13
CA ILE A 139 -10.70 3.45 -11.21
C ILE A 139 -10.10 2.59 -10.09
N PRO A 140 -9.23 1.61 -10.41
CA PRO A 140 -8.56 0.79 -9.40
C PRO A 140 -7.79 1.62 -8.37
N SER A 141 -7.88 1.27 -7.09
CA SER A 141 -7.17 1.97 -6.00
C SER A 141 -5.65 1.91 -6.14
N ASP A 142 -5.14 0.88 -6.80
CA ASP A 142 -3.70 0.64 -6.99
C ASP A 142 -3.08 1.54 -8.07
N ILE A 143 -3.90 2.19 -8.89
CA ILE A 143 -3.45 3.20 -9.85
C ILE A 143 -3.29 4.50 -9.10
N ALA A 144 -2.11 4.76 -8.54
CA ALA A 144 -1.75 6.03 -7.92
C ALA A 144 -1.14 7.00 -8.94
N PHE A 145 -1.32 8.31 -8.73
CA PHE A 145 -0.67 9.36 -9.53
C PHE A 145 0.42 10.06 -8.72
N SER A 146 1.50 10.46 -9.39
CA SER A 146 2.41 11.48 -8.85
C SER A 146 1.69 12.83 -8.79
N PRO A 147 2.18 13.80 -7.97
CA PRO A 147 1.64 15.15 -7.98
C PRO A 147 1.67 15.80 -9.38
N ARG A 148 2.71 15.51 -10.16
CA ARG A 148 2.87 16.01 -11.53
C ARG A 148 1.85 15.38 -12.48
N GLU A 149 1.63 14.07 -12.37
CA GLU A 149 0.60 13.36 -13.12
C GLU A 149 -0.80 13.90 -12.77
N SER A 150 -1.07 14.22 -11.51
CA SER A 150 -2.35 14.80 -11.09
C SER A 150 -2.60 16.17 -11.74
N ILE A 151 -1.59 17.06 -11.76
CA ILE A 151 -1.68 18.35 -12.46
C ILE A 151 -1.85 18.13 -13.97
N HIS A 152 -1.08 17.21 -14.55
CA HIS A 152 -1.18 16.91 -15.98
C HIS A 152 -2.58 16.39 -16.37
N LEU A 153 -3.18 15.56 -15.52
CA LEU A 153 -4.56 15.11 -15.69
C LEU A 153 -5.53 16.29 -15.68
N TYR A 154 -5.40 17.21 -14.72
CA TYR A 154 -6.24 18.41 -14.65
C TYR A 154 -6.10 19.27 -15.92
N ASP A 155 -4.88 19.56 -16.36
CA ASP A 155 -4.62 20.36 -17.57
C ASP A 155 -5.26 19.72 -18.81
N MET A 156 -5.14 18.40 -18.93
CA MET A 156 -5.70 17.65 -20.05
C MET A 156 -7.22 17.54 -19.98
N MET A 157 -7.78 17.40 -18.77
CA MET A 157 -9.20 17.55 -18.57
C MET A 157 -9.61 18.93 -19.10
N ALA A 158 -8.97 20.02 -18.65
CA ALA A 158 -9.33 21.43 -18.91
C ALA A 158 -9.37 21.71 -20.40
N LYS A 159 -8.41 21.14 -21.13
CA LYS A 159 -8.32 21.20 -22.58
C LYS A 159 -9.45 20.45 -23.30
N VAL A 160 -9.91 19.32 -22.77
CA VAL A 160 -10.97 18.51 -23.40
C VAL A 160 -12.35 19.11 -23.14
N TRP A 161 -12.55 19.74 -21.98
CA TRP A 161 -13.82 20.38 -21.64
C TRP A 161 -13.60 21.70 -20.90
N GLU A 162 -13.56 22.79 -21.64
CA GLU A 162 -13.20 24.12 -21.11
C GLU A 162 -14.18 24.69 -20.07
N GLU A 163 -15.40 24.16 -19.97
CA GLU A 163 -16.47 24.69 -19.10
C GLU A 163 -17.15 23.59 -18.25
N TRP A 164 -16.41 22.62 -17.69
CA TRP A 164 -17.05 21.69 -16.76
C TRP A 164 -17.36 22.36 -15.41
N PRO A 165 -18.41 21.88 -14.68
CA PRO A 165 -18.94 22.58 -13.52
C PRO A 165 -17.94 22.84 -12.37
N ARG A 166 -16.98 21.94 -12.18
CA ARG A 166 -15.98 21.96 -11.10
C ARG A 166 -14.58 22.43 -11.54
N LEU A 167 -14.45 23.08 -12.70
CA LEU A 167 -13.14 23.49 -13.23
C LEU A 167 -12.40 24.38 -12.24
N GLN A 168 -13.05 25.47 -11.80
CA GLN A 168 -12.48 26.39 -10.83
C GLN A 168 -12.26 25.77 -9.44
N GLU A 169 -13.09 24.81 -9.03
CA GLU A 169 -12.95 24.12 -7.73
C GLU A 169 -11.70 23.24 -7.70
N LEU A 170 -11.39 22.58 -8.82
CA LEU A 170 -10.28 21.65 -8.97
C LEU A 170 -9.01 22.30 -9.54
N ASP A 171 -9.02 23.61 -9.79
CA ASP A 171 -7.83 24.36 -10.16
C ASP A 171 -6.78 24.23 -9.04
N PRO A 172 -5.54 23.77 -9.33
CA PRO A 172 -4.48 23.69 -8.33
C PRO A 172 -4.25 24.97 -7.52
N GLU A 173 -4.49 26.15 -8.09
CA GLU A 173 -4.31 27.44 -7.39
C GLU A 173 -5.47 27.73 -6.42
N GLU A 174 -6.68 27.27 -6.75
CA GLU A 174 -7.89 27.52 -5.96
C GLU A 174 -8.30 26.32 -5.08
N PHE A 175 -7.69 25.15 -5.31
CA PHE A 175 -8.05 23.92 -4.63
C PHE A 175 -7.90 24.06 -3.12
N THR A 176 -8.97 23.74 -2.39
CA THR A 176 -9.09 23.98 -0.95
C THR A 176 -7.94 23.44 -0.11
N SER A 177 -7.31 22.34 -0.54
CA SER A 177 -6.20 21.72 0.21
C SER A 177 -4.84 22.37 -0.08
N PHE A 178 -4.70 23.15 -1.14
CA PHE A 178 -3.47 23.83 -1.55
C PHE A 178 -3.52 25.33 -1.28
N LYS A 179 -4.70 25.94 -1.49
CA LYS A 179 -4.93 27.37 -1.36
C LYS A 179 -4.45 27.89 0.00
N ASN A 180 -3.65 28.95 -0.03
CA ASN A 180 -3.08 29.62 1.15
C ASN A 180 -2.16 28.74 2.03
N LYS A 181 -1.73 27.55 1.57
CA LYS A 181 -0.71 26.76 2.27
C LYS A 181 0.69 27.10 1.77
N ILE A 182 1.61 27.23 2.72
CA ILE A 182 3.04 27.43 2.43
C ILE A 182 3.70 26.09 2.05
N VAL A 183 3.26 24.99 2.67
CA VAL A 183 3.81 23.65 2.45
C VAL A 183 2.67 22.72 2.05
N ILE A 184 2.79 22.12 0.87
CA ILE A 184 1.87 21.08 0.39
C ILE A 184 2.41 19.73 0.85
N THR A 185 1.60 18.98 1.59
CA THR A 185 1.99 17.66 2.10
C THR A 185 1.60 16.54 1.12
N LYS A 186 2.18 15.35 1.29
CA LYS A 186 1.79 14.17 0.50
C LYS A 186 0.30 13.83 0.66
N ALA A 187 -0.26 14.03 1.86
CA ALA A 187 -1.67 13.84 2.11
C ALA A 187 -2.55 14.81 1.30
N ASP A 188 -2.10 16.05 1.13
CA ASP A 188 -2.81 17.06 0.33
C ASP A 188 -2.81 16.68 -1.16
N ALA A 189 -1.64 16.27 -1.69
CA ALA A 189 -1.53 15.82 -3.08
C ALA A 189 -2.40 14.58 -3.34
N LYS A 190 -2.44 13.64 -2.40
CA LYS A 190 -3.31 12.45 -2.48
C LYS A 190 -4.79 12.83 -2.42
N ASN A 191 -5.17 13.82 -1.61
CA ASN A 191 -6.56 14.29 -1.59
C ASN A 191 -6.97 14.85 -2.96
N TYR A 192 -6.08 15.65 -3.58
CA TYR A 192 -6.31 16.21 -4.91
C TYR A 192 -6.45 15.12 -5.98
N GLU A 193 -5.55 14.14 -5.98
CA GLU A 193 -5.62 12.96 -6.84
C GLU A 193 -7.00 12.26 -6.74
N GLN A 194 -7.50 12.05 -5.52
CA GLN A 194 -8.79 11.40 -5.30
C GLN A 194 -9.96 12.23 -5.83
N GLU A 195 -9.92 13.56 -5.66
CA GLU A 195 -10.95 14.45 -6.20
C GLU A 195 -10.98 14.47 -7.74
N LEU A 196 -9.81 14.46 -8.39
CA LEU A 196 -9.74 14.33 -9.85
C LEU A 196 -10.29 12.99 -10.34
N LYS A 197 -9.97 11.88 -9.67
CA LYS A 197 -10.51 10.56 -10.00
C LYS A 197 -12.02 10.50 -9.84
N LYS A 198 -12.56 11.07 -8.76
CA LYS A 198 -14.01 11.18 -8.56
C LYS A 198 -14.67 11.98 -9.66
N GLU A 199 -14.05 13.08 -10.08
CA GLU A 199 -14.57 13.91 -11.16
C GLU A 199 -14.57 13.17 -12.50
N LEU A 200 -13.50 12.41 -12.79
CA LEU A 200 -13.43 11.58 -13.99
C LEU A 200 -14.54 10.52 -14.02
N ILE A 201 -14.85 9.90 -12.88
CA ILE A 201 -15.98 8.96 -12.74
C ILE A 201 -17.31 9.71 -12.90
N ASN A 202 -17.43 10.90 -12.33
CA ASN A 202 -18.62 11.75 -12.44
C ASN A 202 -18.94 12.11 -13.90
N TRP A 203 -17.92 12.38 -14.73
CA TRP A 203 -18.12 12.62 -16.17
C TRP A 203 -18.78 11.43 -16.88
N ILE A 204 -18.41 10.21 -16.51
CA ILE A 204 -19.04 8.99 -17.05
C ILE A 204 -20.50 8.91 -16.60
N ILE A 205 -20.78 9.18 -15.32
CA ILE A 205 -22.14 9.18 -14.75
C ILE A 205 -23.03 10.23 -15.44
N LEU A 206 -22.48 11.39 -15.78
CA LEU A 206 -23.14 12.47 -16.53
C LEU A 206 -23.30 12.18 -18.03
N GLY A 207 -22.89 10.99 -18.50
CA GLY A 207 -23.02 10.56 -19.89
C GLY A 207 -21.98 11.16 -20.83
N GLN A 208 -20.93 11.82 -20.32
CA GLN A 208 -19.87 12.46 -21.12
C GLN A 208 -18.80 11.47 -21.59
N ARG A 209 -19.22 10.31 -22.10
CA ARG A 209 -18.34 9.20 -22.50
C ARG A 209 -17.29 9.59 -23.54
N GLU A 210 -17.70 10.34 -24.56
CA GLU A 210 -16.79 10.78 -25.64
C GLU A 210 -15.67 11.69 -25.13
N LYS A 211 -15.97 12.56 -24.16
CA LYS A 211 -14.96 13.43 -23.54
C LYS A 211 -13.97 12.62 -22.72
N VAL A 212 -14.45 11.65 -21.95
CA VAL A 212 -13.58 10.74 -21.20
C VAL A 212 -12.70 9.93 -22.15
N HIS A 213 -13.26 9.41 -23.26
CA HIS A 213 -12.48 8.72 -24.28
C HIS A 213 -11.38 9.63 -24.86
N GLN A 214 -11.74 10.84 -25.29
CA GLN A 214 -10.79 11.81 -25.83
C GLN A 214 -9.69 12.15 -24.82
N LEU A 215 -10.04 12.33 -23.55
CA LEU A 215 -9.07 12.55 -22.47
C LEU A 215 -8.10 11.39 -22.34
N LEU A 216 -8.59 10.15 -22.25
CA LEU A 216 -7.74 8.97 -22.09
C LEU A 216 -6.82 8.77 -23.30
N GLU A 217 -7.30 9.00 -24.52
CA GLU A 217 -6.45 8.99 -25.73
C GLU A 217 -5.41 10.10 -25.70
N SER A 218 -5.76 11.31 -25.24
CA SER A 218 -4.83 12.43 -25.18
C SER A 218 -3.69 12.25 -24.17
N LEU A 219 -3.91 11.39 -23.16
CA LEU A 219 -2.92 11.03 -22.13
C LEU A 219 -2.01 9.88 -22.57
N LYS A 220 -2.34 9.15 -23.63
CA LYS A 220 -1.46 8.13 -24.16
C LYS A 220 -0.19 8.79 -24.70
N PRO A 221 1.00 8.25 -24.39
CA PRO A 221 2.16 8.64 -25.17
C PRO A 221 1.86 8.36 -26.63
N HIS A 222 2.48 9.11 -27.52
CA HIS A 222 2.43 8.83 -28.95
C HIS A 222 3.70 8.07 -29.32
N PRO A 223 3.86 6.79 -28.93
CA PRO A 223 5.01 6.03 -29.36
C PRO A 223 4.94 5.93 -30.87
N VAL A 224 6.06 6.19 -31.53
CA VAL A 224 6.26 5.75 -32.91
C VAL A 224 6.44 4.25 -32.84
N ASP A 225 5.35 3.51 -32.70
CA ASP A 225 5.43 2.07 -32.61
C ASP A 225 5.78 1.55 -34.01
N CYS A 226 7.01 1.09 -34.19
CA CYS A 226 7.34 0.19 -35.29
C CYS A 226 6.36 -0.99 -35.24
N SER A 227 5.86 -1.40 -36.40
CA SER A 227 4.90 -2.50 -36.49
C SER A 227 5.42 -3.77 -35.80
N GLU A 228 4.56 -4.65 -35.30
CA GLU A 228 4.99 -5.94 -34.73
C GLU A 228 5.96 -6.71 -35.66
N ASN A 229 5.78 -6.57 -36.96
CA ASN A 229 6.67 -7.14 -37.97
C ASN A 229 8.08 -6.55 -37.91
N GLU A 230 8.23 -5.24 -37.73
CA GLU A 230 9.53 -4.59 -37.60
C GLU A 230 10.22 -4.93 -36.27
N LYS A 231 9.46 -5.09 -35.19
CA LYS A 231 9.99 -5.53 -33.89
C LYS A 231 10.58 -6.94 -33.97
N ARG A 232 9.91 -7.88 -34.65
CA ARG A 232 10.40 -9.26 -34.90
C ARG A 232 11.63 -9.34 -35.82
N ILE A 233 11.88 -8.32 -36.63
CA ILE A 233 13.03 -8.28 -37.55
C ILE A 233 14.26 -7.67 -36.85
N ARG A 234 14.06 -6.71 -35.93
CA ARG A 234 15.14 -5.96 -35.27
C ARG A 234 15.57 -6.55 -33.92
N PHE A 235 14.73 -7.35 -33.27
CA PHE A 235 14.98 -8.00 -31.97
C PHE A 235 14.65 -9.49 -32.06
#